data_AF-A0A1Y6CQJ1-F1
#
_entry.id   AF-A0A1Y6CQJ1-F1
#
_cell.length_a   1.000
_cell.length_b   1.000
_cell.length_c   1.000
_cell.angle_alpha   90.00
_cell.angle_beta   90.00
_cell.angle_gamma   90.00
#
_symmetry.space_group_name_H-M   'P 1'
#
loop_
_entity.id
_entity.type
_entity.pdbx_description
1 polymer ?
#
loop_
_entity_poly.entity_id
_entity_poly.type
_entity_poly.pdbx_seq_one_letter_code
_entity_poly.pdbx_strand_id
1 'polypeptide(L)'
;MDINLLTEVINCLRGERTLYYYYPDKYAIYLLQRFVAKEGAVSIRELRKSQWATLLNRPSLKSIVAQCGDGQLRESTLNAYCLYTQEPFVLTLGAWGKQARYSCAQTSRPGVNLALQLNLSQHWSKWFKRIVKKEANSFFDCGHPLSATRELTLAWARLDVEFDTDEVLIEEIQSDLIRYILAMQQSAQAAIKRGQGEFRYYGVAIEAVPFLRFAKAFTGQFKSYWQEAMLAAALSFCFDELGLNRLYYHSFETGNALKNLRWSKPPRSLYSELPRKFCFATTTEAPQFLAKNNKAKRKLKKLDKCCWFHMAA
;
A
#
# COMPACT_ATOMS: atom_id res chain seq x y z
N MET A 1 3.29 -6.36 16.51
CA MET A 1 2.43 -6.07 17.67
C MET A 1 1.91 -7.35 18.32
N ASP A 2 1.36 -7.27 19.53
CA ASP A 2 0.63 -8.38 20.18
C ASP A 2 -0.78 -8.57 19.60
N ILE A 3 -1.35 -9.77 19.71
CA ILE A 3 -2.66 -10.11 19.15
C ILE A 3 -3.83 -9.38 19.83
N ASN A 4 -3.71 -9.09 21.13
CA ASN A 4 -4.76 -8.40 21.87
C ASN A 4 -4.88 -6.96 21.39
N LEU A 5 -3.75 -6.26 21.27
CA LEU A 5 -3.70 -4.90 20.72
C LEU A 5 -4.21 -4.85 19.28
N LEU A 6 -3.87 -5.84 18.45
CA LEU A 6 -4.39 -5.93 17.08
C LEU A 6 -5.92 -6.05 17.08
N THR A 7 -6.45 -6.92 17.94
CA THR A 7 -7.89 -7.16 18.05
C THR A 7 -8.62 -5.90 18.52
N GLU A 8 -8.05 -5.19 19.49
CA GLU A 8 -8.55 -3.91 19.97
C GLU A 8 -8.63 -2.87 18.84
N VAL A 9 -7.53 -2.63 18.12
CA VAL A 9 -7.50 -1.68 16.99
C VAL A 9 -8.56 -2.05 15.94
N ILE A 10 -8.65 -3.33 15.57
CA ILE A 10 -9.64 -3.78 14.58
C ILE A 10 -11.07 -3.53 15.09
N ASN A 11 -11.35 -3.79 16.37
CA ASN A 11 -12.68 -3.64 16.94
C ASN A 11 -13.09 -2.16 17.08
N CYS A 12 -12.17 -1.29 17.49
CA CYS A 12 -12.41 0.15 17.59
C CYS A 12 -12.74 0.78 16.23
N LEU A 13 -12.16 0.25 15.14
CA LEU A 13 -12.29 0.81 13.80
C LEU A 13 -13.24 -0.01 12.89
N ARG A 14 -14.01 -0.96 13.44
CA ARG A 14 -14.85 -1.90 12.67
C ARG A 14 -16.20 -1.35 12.21
N GLY A 15 -16.61 -0.18 12.70
CA GLY A 15 -18.00 0.28 12.62
C GLY A 15 -18.36 1.09 11.38
N GLU A 16 -17.43 1.88 10.85
CA GLU A 16 -17.73 2.82 9.77
C GLU A 16 -17.19 2.35 8.42
N ARG A 17 -17.97 2.56 7.37
CA ARG A 17 -17.50 2.34 6.00
C ARG A 17 -16.53 3.47 5.64
N THR A 18 -15.25 3.24 5.85
CA THR A 18 -14.21 4.20 5.47
C THR A 18 -14.03 4.22 3.95
N LEU A 19 -14.52 5.28 3.31
CA LEU A 19 -14.31 5.54 1.89
C LEU A 19 -12.97 6.23 1.69
N TYR A 20 -12.16 5.71 0.78
CA TYR A 20 -10.90 6.33 0.40
C TYR A 20 -10.90 6.68 -1.08
N TYR A 21 -10.93 7.98 -1.35
CA TYR A 21 -10.87 8.51 -2.71
C TYR A 21 -9.42 8.72 -3.10
N TYR A 22 -9.01 8.26 -4.29
CA TYR A 22 -7.65 8.47 -4.78
C TYR A 22 -7.66 8.84 -6.26
N TYR A 23 -6.77 9.75 -6.61
CA TYR A 23 -6.41 10.12 -7.98
C TYR A 23 -4.89 10.24 -8.07
N PRO A 24 -4.30 10.07 -9.27
CA PRO A 24 -2.86 10.26 -9.46
C PRO A 24 -2.38 11.58 -8.85
N ASP A 25 -1.23 11.55 -8.17
CA ASP A 25 -0.66 12.68 -7.41
C ASP A 25 -1.39 13.12 -6.13
N LYS A 26 -2.55 12.53 -5.75
CA LYS A 26 -3.23 12.87 -4.49
C LYS A 26 -2.29 12.78 -3.28
N TYR A 27 -1.42 11.78 -3.28
CA TYR A 27 -0.43 11.59 -2.22
C TYR A 27 0.51 12.79 -2.03
N ALA A 28 0.89 13.46 -3.13
CA ALA A 28 1.80 14.59 -3.09
C ALA A 28 1.15 15.82 -2.47
N ILE A 29 -0.14 16.04 -2.78
CA ILE A 29 -0.97 17.08 -2.16
C ILE A 29 -1.10 16.78 -0.67
N TYR A 30 -1.47 15.56 -0.31
CA TYR A 30 -1.62 15.12 1.08
C TYR A 30 -0.34 15.35 1.92
N LEU A 31 0.83 14.95 1.40
CA LEU A 31 2.10 15.15 2.10
C LEU A 31 2.43 16.63 2.30
N LEU A 32 2.20 17.47 1.30
CA LEU A 32 2.41 18.92 1.44
C LEU A 32 1.38 19.57 2.35
N GLN A 33 0.12 19.12 2.36
CA GLN A 33 -0.89 19.61 3.29
C GLN A 33 -0.44 19.41 4.73
N ARG A 34 0.05 18.21 5.06
CA ARG A 34 0.58 17.92 6.40
C ARG A 34 1.79 18.77 6.73
N PHE A 35 2.74 18.90 5.79
CA PHE A 35 3.93 19.72 6.00
C PHE A 35 3.59 21.20 6.24
N VAL A 36 2.69 21.77 5.43
CA VAL A 36 2.25 23.17 5.55
C VAL A 36 1.38 23.38 6.79
N ALA A 37 0.57 22.39 7.19
CA ALA A 37 -0.21 22.48 8.43
C ALA A 37 0.70 22.58 9.68
N LYS A 38 1.88 21.95 9.64
CA LYS A 38 2.88 22.01 10.72
C LYS A 38 3.72 23.28 10.70
N GLU A 39 4.22 23.66 9.53
CA GLU A 39 5.18 24.77 9.38
C GLU A 39 4.51 26.14 9.12
N GLY A 40 3.22 26.16 8.83
CA GLY A 40 2.51 27.33 8.32
C GLY A 40 2.78 27.58 6.83
N ALA A 41 2.56 28.80 6.36
CA ALA A 41 2.80 29.16 4.96
C ALA A 41 4.30 28.98 4.60
N VAL A 42 4.59 28.23 3.53
CA VAL A 42 5.97 27.89 3.16
C VAL A 42 6.34 28.48 1.80
N SER A 43 7.54 29.05 1.73
CA SER A 43 8.12 29.53 0.47
C SER A 43 8.34 28.38 -0.51
N ILE A 44 7.78 28.52 -1.72
CA ILE A 44 7.97 27.57 -2.82
C ILE A 44 9.46 27.47 -3.20
N ARG A 45 10.22 28.57 -3.07
CA ARG A 45 11.68 28.58 -3.32
C ARG A 45 12.42 27.67 -2.34
N GLU A 46 12.04 27.67 -1.07
CA GLU A 46 12.67 26.81 -0.06
C GLU A 46 12.20 25.36 -0.18
N LEU A 47 10.92 25.12 -0.50
CA LEU A 47 10.42 23.78 -0.81
C LEU A 47 11.21 23.11 -1.94
N ARG A 48 11.58 23.86 -2.99
CA ARG A 48 12.41 23.36 -4.11
C ARG A 48 13.83 22.93 -3.71
N LYS A 49 14.34 23.40 -2.55
CA LYS A 49 15.64 22.99 -2.01
C LYS A 49 15.54 21.87 -0.97
N SER A 50 14.31 21.50 -0.58
CA SER A 50 14.05 20.50 0.45
C SER A 50 13.83 19.11 -0.13
N GLN A 51 13.64 18.10 0.75
CA GLN A 51 13.25 16.74 0.35
C GLN A 51 11.90 16.68 -0.39
N TRP A 52 11.06 17.71 -0.25
CA TRP A 52 9.74 17.81 -0.88
C TRP A 52 9.78 18.33 -2.31
N ALA A 53 10.95 18.74 -2.81
CA ALA A 53 11.11 19.33 -4.14
C ALA A 53 10.53 18.47 -5.26
N THR A 54 10.63 17.14 -5.13
CA THR A 54 10.13 16.20 -6.13
C THR A 54 8.60 16.18 -6.22
N LEU A 55 7.89 16.54 -5.15
CA LEU A 55 6.43 16.65 -5.16
C LEU A 55 5.98 17.81 -6.05
N LEU A 56 6.69 18.94 -6.04
CA LEU A 56 6.35 20.12 -6.85
C LEU A 56 6.42 19.86 -8.37
N ASN A 57 7.11 18.79 -8.78
CA ASN A 57 7.19 18.39 -10.18
C ASN A 57 5.99 17.57 -10.67
N ARG A 58 5.07 17.19 -9.76
CA ARG A 58 3.86 16.44 -10.10
C ARG A 58 2.90 17.31 -10.90
N PRO A 59 2.28 16.79 -11.98
CA PRO A 59 1.35 17.54 -12.82
C PRO A 59 0.30 18.31 -12.03
N SER A 60 -0.33 17.64 -11.04
CA SER A 60 -1.36 18.27 -10.20
C SER A 60 -0.79 19.46 -9.41
N LEU A 61 0.40 19.31 -8.80
CA LEU A 61 1.02 20.38 -8.03
C LEU A 61 1.60 21.52 -8.86
N LYS A 62 2.06 21.26 -10.10
CA LYS A 62 2.48 22.35 -11.00
C LYS A 62 1.35 23.35 -11.23
N SER A 63 0.11 22.87 -11.37
CA SER A 63 -1.06 23.73 -11.53
C SER A 63 -1.35 24.57 -10.28
N ILE A 64 -1.24 23.97 -9.08
CA ILE A 64 -1.43 24.67 -7.80
C ILE A 64 -0.34 25.73 -7.59
N VAL A 65 0.92 25.36 -7.82
CA VAL A 65 2.08 26.25 -7.66
C VAL A 65 2.00 27.45 -8.59
N ALA A 66 1.49 27.28 -9.81
CA ALA A 66 1.30 28.37 -10.77
C ALA A 66 0.27 29.42 -10.30
N GLN A 67 -0.65 29.05 -9.40
CA GLN A 67 -1.65 29.95 -8.81
C GLN A 67 -1.10 30.73 -7.60
N CYS A 68 0.09 30.36 -7.09
CA CYS A 68 0.72 31.02 -5.95
C CYS A 68 1.53 32.25 -6.40
N GLY A 69 0.84 33.34 -6.74
CA GLY A 69 1.45 34.56 -7.28
C GLY A 69 2.46 35.27 -6.37
N ASP A 70 2.40 35.02 -5.07
CA ASP A 70 3.32 35.55 -4.06
C ASP A 70 4.46 34.59 -3.69
N GLY A 71 4.55 33.45 -4.37
CA GLY A 71 5.58 32.45 -4.14
C GLY A 71 5.45 31.65 -2.83
N GLN A 72 4.29 31.73 -2.16
CA GLN A 72 4.01 31.05 -0.90
C GLN A 72 2.94 29.97 -1.10
N LEU A 73 3.25 28.75 -0.65
CA LEU A 73 2.28 27.66 -0.59
C LEU A 73 1.56 27.70 0.75
N ARG A 74 0.23 27.70 0.71
CA ARG A 74 -0.64 27.73 1.89
C ARG A 74 -1.58 26.55 1.92
N GLU A 75 -2.06 26.23 3.12
CA GLU A 75 -3.01 25.15 3.33
C GLU A 75 -4.29 25.38 2.52
N SER A 76 -4.81 26.62 2.51
CA SER A 76 -6.00 27.00 1.74
C SER A 76 -5.84 26.71 0.24
N THR A 77 -4.66 26.95 -0.33
CA THR A 77 -4.38 26.67 -1.75
C THR A 77 -4.41 25.17 -2.04
N LEU A 78 -3.89 24.35 -1.13
CA LEU A 78 -3.89 22.89 -1.27
C LEU A 78 -5.30 22.31 -1.05
N ASN A 79 -6.04 22.82 -0.07
CA ASN A 79 -7.39 22.37 0.27
C ASN A 79 -8.42 22.70 -0.82
N ALA A 80 -8.22 23.80 -1.56
CA ALA A 80 -9.06 24.16 -2.70
C ALA A 80 -8.91 23.20 -3.89
N TYR A 81 -7.83 22.41 -3.93
CA TYR A 81 -7.58 21.47 -5.01
C TYR A 81 -8.25 20.13 -4.74
N CYS A 82 -9.45 19.94 -5.29
CA CYS A 82 -10.13 18.66 -5.28
C CYS A 82 -10.39 18.20 -6.73
N LEU A 83 -9.75 17.11 -7.14
CA LEU A 83 -10.13 16.44 -8.39
C LEU A 83 -11.30 15.50 -8.14
N TYR A 84 -12.27 15.52 -9.04
CA TYR A 84 -13.35 14.55 -9.05
C TYR A 84 -12.78 13.15 -9.31
N THR A 85 -12.91 12.26 -8.33
CA THR A 85 -12.61 10.83 -8.48
C THR A 85 -13.86 10.08 -8.89
N GLN A 86 -13.76 9.15 -9.85
CA GLN A 86 -14.94 8.44 -10.35
C GLN A 86 -15.45 7.34 -9.42
N GLU A 87 -14.59 6.67 -8.64
CA GLU A 87 -15.03 5.58 -7.76
C GLU A 87 -14.14 5.47 -6.50
N PRO A 88 -14.72 5.48 -5.28
CA PRO A 88 -13.94 5.30 -4.05
C PRO A 88 -13.49 3.86 -3.85
N PHE A 89 -12.38 3.71 -3.14
CA PHE A 89 -12.03 2.47 -2.46
C PHE A 89 -12.76 2.37 -1.13
N VAL A 90 -12.87 1.15 -0.61
CA VAL A 90 -13.32 0.90 0.77
C VAL A 90 -12.14 0.35 1.56
N LEU A 91 -11.75 1.04 2.62
CA LEU A 91 -10.71 0.55 3.53
C LEU A 91 -11.32 -0.44 4.51
N THR A 92 -10.65 -1.56 4.72
CA THR A 92 -10.96 -2.50 5.80
C THR A 92 -9.69 -2.93 6.51
N LEU A 93 -9.84 -3.45 7.72
CA LEU A 93 -8.74 -3.98 8.51
C LEU A 93 -8.84 -5.50 8.63
N GLY A 94 -7.68 -6.14 8.64
CA GLY A 94 -7.51 -7.56 8.88
C GLY A 94 -6.26 -7.83 9.70
N ALA A 95 -5.93 -9.11 9.81
CA ALA A 95 -4.79 -9.59 10.59
C ALA A 95 -3.82 -10.34 9.68
N TRP A 96 -2.53 -10.24 9.98
CA TRP A 96 -1.52 -11.11 9.39
C TRP A 96 -0.51 -11.56 10.44
N GLY A 97 -0.05 -12.81 10.34
CA GLY A 97 1.00 -13.32 11.22
C GLY A 97 0.50 -14.35 12.22
N LYS A 98 1.45 -15.05 12.83
CA LYS A 98 1.25 -15.97 13.96
C LYS A 98 2.47 -15.87 14.86
N GLN A 99 2.26 -15.62 16.15
CA GLN A 99 3.35 -15.39 17.10
C GLN A 99 4.36 -16.55 17.15
N ALA A 100 3.88 -17.80 17.22
CA ALA A 100 4.72 -19.00 17.31
C ALA A 100 5.43 -19.36 15.99
N ARG A 101 4.84 -19.03 14.82
CA ARG A 101 5.35 -19.40 13.48
C ARG A 101 5.66 -18.18 12.63
N TYR A 102 6.18 -17.13 13.25
CA TYR A 102 6.40 -15.82 12.64
C TYR A 102 7.37 -15.85 11.44
N SER A 103 8.33 -16.78 11.42
CA SER A 103 9.23 -16.99 10.27
C SER A 103 8.48 -17.50 9.04
N CYS A 104 7.55 -18.44 9.22
CA CYS A 104 6.66 -18.91 8.15
C CYS A 104 5.67 -17.81 7.73
N ALA A 105 5.30 -16.94 8.67
CA ALA A 105 4.42 -15.81 8.40
C ALA A 105 5.15 -14.55 7.90
N GLN A 106 6.46 -14.62 7.65
CA GLN A 106 7.23 -13.54 7.02
C GLN A 106 7.08 -12.18 7.72
N THR A 107 7.11 -12.17 9.06
CA THR A 107 7.14 -10.94 9.87
C THR A 107 8.55 -10.66 10.37
N SER A 108 8.88 -9.38 10.61
CA SER A 108 10.21 -8.95 11.01
C SER A 108 10.57 -9.33 12.44
N ARG A 109 9.56 -9.36 13.33
CA ARG A 109 9.65 -9.86 14.72
C ARG A 109 8.50 -10.84 15.03
N PRO A 110 8.62 -11.66 16.09
CA PRO A 110 7.48 -12.43 16.59
C PRO A 110 6.29 -11.53 16.91
N GLY A 111 5.10 -11.95 16.50
CA GLY A 111 3.86 -11.22 16.72
C GLY A 111 2.96 -11.28 15.48
N VAL A 112 2.08 -10.30 15.38
CA VAL A 112 1.19 -10.08 14.24
C VAL A 112 1.37 -8.69 13.65
N ASN A 113 0.85 -8.48 12.45
CA ASN A 113 0.74 -7.20 11.77
C ASN A 113 -0.74 -6.87 11.56
N LEU A 114 -1.07 -5.59 11.65
CA LEU A 114 -2.33 -5.06 11.15
C LEU A 114 -2.28 -5.06 9.63
N ALA A 115 -3.33 -5.57 8.98
CA ALA A 115 -3.44 -5.55 7.53
C ALA A 115 -4.47 -4.52 7.09
N LEU A 116 -4.00 -3.42 6.50
CA LEU A 116 -4.86 -2.43 5.85
C LEU A 116 -5.17 -2.90 4.43
N GLN A 117 -6.45 -2.94 4.07
CA GLN A 117 -6.93 -3.52 2.81
C GLN A 117 -7.63 -2.45 1.98
N LEU A 118 -7.20 -2.29 0.72
CA LEU A 118 -7.79 -1.38 -0.24
C LEU A 118 -8.75 -2.16 -1.15
N ASN A 119 -10.04 -2.06 -0.88
CA ASN A 119 -11.06 -2.86 -1.55
C ASN A 119 -11.78 -2.10 -2.67
N LEU A 120 -12.16 -2.84 -3.70
CA LEU A 120 -12.92 -2.30 -4.82
C LEU A 120 -14.42 -2.28 -4.52
N SER A 121 -15.14 -1.56 -5.38
CA SER A 121 -16.58 -1.48 -5.32
C SER A 121 -17.27 -2.81 -5.68
N GLN A 122 -18.59 -2.83 -5.52
CA GLN A 122 -19.41 -3.97 -5.96
C GLN A 122 -19.46 -4.12 -7.49
N HIS A 123 -19.14 -3.08 -8.25
CA HIS A 123 -19.15 -3.15 -9.71
C HIS A 123 -18.12 -4.17 -10.22
N TRP A 124 -16.87 -4.05 -9.74
CA TRP A 124 -15.77 -4.92 -10.13
C TRP A 124 -15.95 -6.38 -9.71
N SER A 125 -16.41 -6.60 -8.48
CA SER A 125 -16.69 -7.95 -7.97
C SER A 125 -17.83 -8.62 -8.74
N LYS A 126 -18.92 -7.91 -9.01
CA LYS A 126 -20.02 -8.44 -9.85
C LYS A 126 -19.56 -8.77 -11.27
N TRP A 127 -18.74 -7.91 -11.90
CA TRP A 127 -18.22 -8.20 -13.24
C TRP A 127 -17.32 -9.44 -13.25
N PHE A 128 -16.38 -9.53 -12.30
CA PHE A 128 -15.52 -10.70 -12.15
C PHE A 128 -16.35 -11.97 -11.93
N LYS A 129 -17.30 -11.96 -10.98
CA LYS A 129 -18.17 -13.10 -10.64
C LYS A 129 -19.02 -13.56 -11.82
N ARG A 130 -19.49 -12.64 -12.69
CA ARG A 130 -20.21 -13.02 -13.92
C ARG A 130 -19.36 -13.82 -14.90
N ILE A 131 -18.06 -13.54 -14.97
CA ILE A 131 -17.13 -14.20 -15.90
C ILE A 131 -16.58 -15.50 -15.30
N VAL A 132 -16.07 -15.43 -14.07
CA VAL A 132 -15.36 -16.55 -13.42
C VAL A 132 -16.30 -17.47 -12.65
N LYS A 133 -17.57 -17.05 -12.44
CA LYS A 133 -18.60 -17.77 -11.66
C LYS A 133 -18.19 -18.04 -10.21
N LYS A 134 -17.20 -17.31 -9.70
CA LYS A 134 -16.71 -17.35 -8.32
C LYS A 134 -16.45 -15.94 -7.80
N GLU A 135 -16.55 -15.78 -6.48
CA GLU A 135 -16.12 -14.57 -5.81
C GLU A 135 -14.59 -14.47 -5.83
N ALA A 136 -14.08 -13.27 -6.08
CA ALA A 136 -12.66 -13.11 -6.39
C ALA A 136 -11.76 -13.38 -5.19
N ASN A 137 -12.07 -12.83 -4.02
CA ASN A 137 -11.27 -13.07 -2.81
C ASN A 137 -11.22 -14.57 -2.48
N SER A 138 -12.35 -15.28 -2.53
CA SER A 138 -12.36 -16.74 -2.34
C SER A 138 -11.63 -17.50 -3.46
N PHE A 139 -11.67 -17.01 -4.70
CA PHE A 139 -10.97 -17.61 -5.83
C PHE A 139 -9.45 -17.46 -5.74
N PHE A 140 -8.98 -16.38 -5.12
CA PHE A 140 -7.56 -16.06 -4.94
C PHE A 140 -7.05 -16.32 -3.51
N ASP A 141 -7.88 -16.90 -2.64
CA ASP A 141 -7.52 -17.18 -1.25
C ASP A 141 -6.46 -18.28 -1.18
N CYS A 142 -5.20 -17.87 -1.20
CA CYS A 142 -4.05 -18.73 -0.96
C CYS A 142 -3.21 -18.22 0.21
N GLY A 143 -3.91 -17.76 1.26
CA GLY A 143 -3.26 -17.27 2.47
C GLY A 143 -2.67 -15.89 2.29
N HIS A 144 -3.46 -14.96 1.73
CA HIS A 144 -3.13 -13.52 1.64
C HIS A 144 -4.07 -12.73 2.55
N PRO A 145 -3.71 -11.52 3.00
CA PRO A 145 -4.56 -10.70 3.87
C PRO A 145 -5.69 -10.03 3.08
N LEU A 146 -6.54 -10.83 2.42
CA LEU A 146 -7.73 -10.37 1.70
C LEU A 146 -8.86 -10.03 2.69
N SER A 147 -9.73 -9.09 2.30
CA SER A 147 -10.85 -8.70 3.14
C SER A 147 -11.86 -9.85 3.30
N ALA A 148 -12.29 -10.08 4.54
CA ALA A 148 -13.34 -11.05 4.87
C ALA A 148 -14.75 -10.49 4.66
N THR A 149 -14.90 -9.17 4.55
CA THR A 149 -16.20 -8.48 4.43
C THR A 149 -16.43 -7.91 3.02
N ARG A 150 -15.44 -8.01 2.14
CA ARG A 150 -15.48 -7.53 0.74
C ARG A 150 -15.09 -8.67 -0.19
N GLU A 151 -15.70 -8.69 -1.37
CA GLU A 151 -15.46 -9.78 -2.35
C GLU A 151 -14.19 -9.58 -3.20
N LEU A 152 -13.61 -8.37 -3.22
CA LEU A 152 -12.50 -8.02 -4.11
C LEU A 152 -11.55 -6.98 -3.50
N THR A 153 -10.40 -7.45 -3.05
CA THR A 153 -9.29 -6.63 -2.53
C THR A 153 -8.33 -6.26 -3.67
N LEU A 154 -8.09 -4.97 -3.93
CA LEU A 154 -7.11 -4.54 -4.92
C LEU A 154 -5.69 -4.74 -4.40
N ALA A 155 -5.41 -4.21 -3.22
CA ALA A 155 -4.09 -4.17 -2.62
C ALA A 155 -4.19 -4.18 -1.09
N TRP A 156 -3.09 -4.43 -0.43
CA TRP A 156 -3.00 -4.40 1.02
C TRP A 156 -1.63 -3.95 1.50
N ALA A 157 -1.58 -3.43 2.74
CA ALA A 157 -0.37 -3.10 3.46
C ALA A 157 -0.33 -3.85 4.80
N ARG A 158 0.83 -4.41 5.15
CA ARG A 158 1.09 -4.98 6.49
C ARG A 158 1.84 -3.96 7.34
N LEU A 159 1.29 -3.65 8.51
CA LEU A 159 1.77 -2.65 9.44
C LEU A 159 2.16 -3.32 10.77
N ASP A 160 3.42 -3.20 11.18
CA ASP A 160 3.84 -3.53 12.56
C ASP A 160 3.80 -2.24 13.37
N VAL A 161 2.75 -2.10 14.19
CA VAL A 161 2.45 -0.91 14.97
C VAL A 161 3.02 -1.05 16.39
N GLU A 162 3.60 0.02 16.90
CA GLU A 162 4.04 0.17 18.29
C GLU A 162 3.67 1.56 18.82
N PHE A 163 2.61 1.62 19.63
CA PHE A 163 2.12 2.90 20.18
C PHE A 163 3.07 3.51 21.22
N ASP A 164 3.73 2.67 22.04
CA ASP A 164 4.63 3.14 23.11
C ASP A 164 5.81 3.97 22.58
N THR A 165 6.27 3.68 21.36
CA THR A 165 7.39 4.39 20.73
C THR A 165 6.95 5.38 19.65
N ASP A 166 5.64 5.52 19.45
CA ASP A 166 5.02 6.28 18.35
C ASP A 166 5.52 5.85 16.96
N GLU A 167 5.77 4.53 16.80
CA GLU A 167 6.40 3.97 15.60
C GLU A 167 5.48 2.99 14.87
N VAL A 168 5.54 3.02 13.55
CA VAL A 168 4.95 1.98 12.70
C VAL A 168 5.93 1.61 11.60
N LEU A 169 6.06 0.31 11.36
CA LEU A 169 6.80 -0.21 10.22
C LEU A 169 5.82 -0.73 9.17
N ILE A 170 5.87 -0.13 7.99
CA ILE A 170 5.29 -0.71 6.78
C ILE A 170 6.18 -1.89 6.40
N GLU A 171 5.72 -3.07 6.80
CA GLU A 171 6.39 -4.33 6.52
C GLU A 171 6.36 -4.59 5.01
N GLU A 172 5.20 -4.44 4.40
CA GLU A 172 4.96 -4.82 3.01
C GLU A 172 3.75 -4.11 2.42
N ILE A 173 3.82 -3.82 1.11
CA ILE A 173 2.71 -3.41 0.27
C ILE A 173 2.66 -4.34 -0.95
N GLN A 174 1.49 -4.90 -1.25
CA GLN A 174 1.31 -5.81 -2.38
C GLN A 174 -0.08 -5.71 -3.03
N SER A 175 -0.15 -6.22 -4.27
CA SER A 175 -1.41 -6.45 -4.99
C SER A 175 -1.36 -7.80 -5.69
N ASP A 176 -1.90 -8.81 -5.01
CA ASP A 176 -2.06 -10.14 -5.60
C ASP A 176 -3.04 -10.13 -6.77
N LEU A 177 -4.11 -9.33 -6.66
CA LEU A 177 -5.12 -9.23 -7.70
C LEU A 177 -4.54 -8.78 -9.04
N ILE A 178 -3.69 -7.74 -9.06
CA ILE A 178 -3.04 -7.28 -10.30
C ILE A 178 -2.18 -8.40 -10.89
N ARG A 179 -1.42 -9.11 -10.06
CA ARG A 179 -0.57 -10.24 -10.48
C ARG A 179 -1.41 -11.37 -11.09
N TYR A 180 -2.49 -11.77 -10.42
CA TYR A 180 -3.38 -12.83 -10.89
C TYR A 180 -4.11 -12.46 -12.17
N ILE A 181 -4.67 -11.26 -12.27
CA ILE A 181 -5.36 -10.81 -13.49
C ILE A 181 -4.41 -10.78 -14.68
N LEU A 182 -3.16 -10.32 -14.51
CA LEU A 182 -2.16 -10.35 -15.57
C LEU A 182 -1.78 -11.78 -16.00
N ALA A 183 -1.62 -12.71 -15.05
CA ALA A 183 -1.33 -14.11 -15.35
C ALA A 183 -2.50 -14.80 -16.08
N MET A 184 -3.73 -14.55 -15.64
CA MET A 184 -4.94 -15.04 -16.32
C MET A 184 -5.09 -14.41 -17.71
N GLN A 185 -4.73 -13.12 -17.87
CA GLN A 185 -4.77 -12.45 -19.18
C GLN A 185 -3.82 -13.10 -20.18
N GLN A 186 -2.60 -13.45 -19.76
CA GLN A 186 -1.65 -14.19 -20.59
C GLN A 186 -2.20 -15.58 -20.97
N SER A 187 -2.82 -16.28 -20.02
CA SER A 187 -3.43 -17.59 -20.25
C SER A 187 -4.59 -17.51 -21.26
N ALA A 188 -5.45 -16.50 -21.13
CA ALA A 188 -6.55 -16.24 -22.05
C ALA A 188 -6.04 -15.88 -23.47
N GLN A 189 -5.00 -15.05 -23.58
CA GLN A 189 -4.36 -14.73 -24.86
C GLN A 189 -3.78 -15.97 -25.54
N ALA A 190 -3.14 -16.85 -24.77
CA ALA A 190 -2.60 -18.10 -25.28
C ALA A 190 -3.69 -19.06 -25.77
N ALA A 191 -4.83 -19.14 -25.07
CA ALA A 191 -5.98 -19.93 -25.50
C ALA A 191 -6.53 -19.46 -26.85
N ILE A 192 -6.76 -18.15 -27.00
CA ILE A 192 -7.23 -17.57 -28.27
C ILE A 192 -6.24 -17.87 -29.42
N LYS A 193 -4.94 -17.74 -29.19
CA LYS A 193 -3.91 -18.06 -30.20
C LYS A 193 -3.93 -19.52 -30.63
N ARG A 194 -4.40 -20.43 -29.77
CA ARG A 194 -4.57 -21.87 -30.06
C ARG A 194 -5.95 -22.22 -30.63
N GLY A 195 -6.80 -21.22 -30.93
CA GLY A 195 -8.16 -21.45 -31.40
C GLY A 195 -9.12 -21.95 -30.30
N GLN A 196 -8.76 -21.80 -29.03
CA GLN A 196 -9.59 -22.19 -27.89
C GLN A 196 -10.43 -21.00 -27.40
N GLY A 197 -11.74 -21.20 -27.21
CA GLY A 197 -12.64 -20.18 -26.66
C GLY A 197 -12.49 -19.95 -25.15
N GLU A 198 -11.82 -20.87 -24.45
CA GLU A 198 -11.71 -20.91 -22.99
C GLU A 198 -10.29 -21.24 -22.55
N PHE A 199 -9.95 -20.84 -21.32
CA PHE A 199 -8.73 -21.24 -20.63
C PHE A 199 -9.05 -21.77 -19.23
N ARG A 200 -8.17 -22.59 -18.66
CA ARG A 200 -8.31 -23.10 -17.29
C ARG A 200 -7.40 -22.33 -16.34
N TYR A 201 -7.94 -21.90 -15.20
CA TYR A 201 -7.17 -21.30 -14.10
C TYR A 201 -7.69 -21.83 -12.76
N TYR A 202 -6.80 -22.36 -11.92
CA TYR A 202 -7.16 -23.09 -10.68
C TYR A 202 -8.34 -24.07 -10.87
N GLY A 203 -8.29 -24.84 -11.97
CA GLY A 203 -9.29 -25.85 -12.31
C GLY A 203 -10.61 -25.31 -12.87
N VAL A 204 -10.82 -23.99 -12.91
CA VAL A 204 -12.03 -23.35 -13.45
C VAL A 204 -11.83 -23.03 -14.93
N ALA A 205 -12.78 -23.45 -15.77
CA ALA A 205 -12.84 -23.06 -17.17
C ALA A 205 -13.47 -21.66 -17.29
N ILE A 206 -12.82 -20.77 -18.04
CA ILE A 206 -13.18 -19.36 -18.14
C ILE A 206 -13.16 -18.95 -19.61
N GLU A 207 -14.24 -18.31 -20.07
CA GLU A 207 -14.33 -17.77 -21.42
C GLU A 207 -13.26 -16.68 -21.65
N ALA A 208 -12.42 -16.89 -22.67
CA ALA A 208 -11.24 -16.07 -22.88
C ALA A 208 -11.60 -14.64 -23.31
N VAL A 209 -12.55 -14.45 -24.23
CA VAL A 209 -12.90 -13.12 -24.75
C VAL A 209 -13.55 -12.21 -23.69
N PRO A 210 -14.58 -12.65 -22.93
CA PRO A 210 -15.12 -11.85 -21.83
C PRO A 210 -14.08 -11.51 -20.77
N PHE A 211 -13.20 -12.47 -20.43
CA PHE A 211 -12.14 -12.24 -19.47
C PHE A 211 -11.14 -11.19 -19.97
N LEU A 212 -10.69 -11.25 -21.23
CA LEU A 212 -9.78 -10.24 -21.79
C LEU A 212 -10.36 -8.83 -21.78
N ARG A 213 -11.68 -8.69 -22.00
CA ARG A 213 -12.38 -7.40 -21.88
C ARG A 213 -12.33 -6.87 -20.45
N PHE A 214 -12.62 -7.72 -19.47
CA PHE A 214 -12.49 -7.38 -18.05
C PHE A 214 -11.05 -7.00 -17.70
N ALA A 215 -10.07 -7.83 -18.07
CA ALA A 215 -8.66 -7.61 -17.75
C ALA A 215 -8.17 -6.28 -18.33
N LYS A 216 -8.56 -5.94 -19.56
CA LYS A 216 -8.22 -4.65 -20.19
C LYS A 216 -8.79 -3.47 -19.43
N ALA A 217 -10.07 -3.50 -19.06
CA ALA A 217 -10.70 -2.43 -18.29
C ALA A 217 -10.07 -2.29 -16.89
N PHE A 218 -9.92 -3.41 -16.18
CA PHE A 218 -9.34 -3.47 -14.85
C PHE A 218 -7.89 -2.96 -14.81
N THR A 219 -7.04 -3.47 -15.71
CA THR A 219 -5.63 -3.07 -15.75
C THR A 219 -5.46 -1.64 -16.25
N GLY A 220 -6.29 -1.20 -17.21
CA GLY A 220 -6.33 0.19 -17.65
C GLY A 220 -6.69 1.16 -16.51
N GLN A 221 -7.56 0.72 -15.59
CA GLN A 221 -7.96 1.54 -14.46
C GLN A 221 -6.98 1.51 -13.30
N PHE A 222 -6.43 0.37 -12.88
CA PHE A 222 -5.72 0.29 -11.59
C PHE A 222 -4.22 0.05 -11.69
N LYS A 223 -3.72 -0.51 -12.80
CA LYS A 223 -2.34 -1.03 -12.88
C LYS A 223 -1.28 0.05 -12.67
N SER A 224 -1.51 1.26 -13.16
CA SER A 224 -0.53 2.34 -13.14
C SER A 224 -0.37 3.01 -11.77
N TYR A 225 -1.38 2.98 -10.90
CA TYR A 225 -1.36 3.77 -9.67
C TYR A 225 -1.69 2.99 -8.38
N TRP A 226 -2.01 1.70 -8.42
CA TRP A 226 -2.40 0.95 -7.21
C TRP A 226 -1.34 1.05 -6.08
N GLN A 227 -0.06 1.11 -6.43
CA GLN A 227 1.05 1.20 -5.48
C GLN A 227 0.99 2.50 -4.69
N GLU A 228 0.72 3.60 -5.40
CA GLU A 228 0.61 4.92 -4.81
C GLU A 228 -0.68 5.05 -4.01
N ALA A 229 -1.80 4.53 -4.55
CA ALA A 229 -3.06 4.52 -3.83
C ALA A 229 -2.95 3.77 -2.49
N MET A 230 -2.30 2.60 -2.49
CA MET A 230 -2.13 1.78 -1.29
C MET A 230 -1.17 2.43 -0.29
N LEU A 231 -0.02 2.96 -0.72
CA LEU A 231 0.89 3.63 0.20
C LEU A 231 0.26 4.92 0.75
N ALA A 232 -0.40 5.73 -0.08
CA ALA A 232 -1.09 6.93 0.38
C ALA A 232 -2.21 6.60 1.39
N ALA A 233 -2.98 5.54 1.15
CA ALA A 233 -3.98 5.06 2.10
C ALA A 233 -3.33 4.61 3.42
N ALA A 234 -2.19 3.92 3.36
CA ALA A 234 -1.45 3.52 4.55
C ALA A 234 -0.90 4.72 5.32
N LEU A 235 -0.39 5.75 4.65
CA LEU A 235 0.08 6.98 5.32
C LEU A 235 -1.07 7.72 5.99
N SER A 236 -2.19 7.93 5.28
CA SER A 236 -3.38 8.58 5.86
C SER A 236 -3.92 7.79 7.04
N PHE A 237 -4.02 6.47 6.92
CA PHE A 237 -4.42 5.62 8.03
C PHE A 237 -3.46 5.72 9.23
N CYS A 238 -2.15 5.63 9.03
CA CYS A 238 -1.20 5.71 10.14
C CYS A 238 -1.19 7.08 10.82
N PHE A 239 -1.20 8.16 10.03
CA PHE A 239 -1.06 9.52 10.55
C PHE A 239 -2.37 10.12 11.06
N ASP A 240 -3.47 9.91 10.34
CA ASP A 240 -4.75 10.57 10.62
C ASP A 240 -5.63 9.70 11.52
N GLU A 241 -5.68 8.39 11.27
CA GLU A 241 -6.57 7.48 12.02
C GLU A 241 -5.89 6.88 13.26
N LEU A 242 -4.64 6.43 13.16
CA LEU A 242 -3.89 5.90 14.31
C LEU A 242 -3.13 6.97 15.12
N GLY A 243 -2.93 8.16 14.54
CA GLY A 243 -2.20 9.26 15.19
C GLY A 243 -0.69 9.02 15.35
N LEU A 244 -0.10 8.09 14.58
CA LEU A 244 1.30 7.71 14.70
C LEU A 244 2.21 8.57 13.84
N ASN A 245 3.29 9.14 14.39
CA ASN A 245 4.10 10.14 13.66
C ASN A 245 5.40 9.61 13.09
N ARG A 246 5.89 8.43 13.50
CA ARG A 246 7.20 7.91 13.06
C ARG A 246 7.02 6.67 12.21
N LEU A 247 7.02 6.87 10.89
CA LEU A 247 6.85 5.79 9.92
C LEU A 247 8.20 5.29 9.43
N TYR A 248 8.34 3.97 9.45
CA TYR A 248 9.43 3.24 8.83
C TYR A 248 8.90 2.39 7.69
N TYR A 249 9.73 2.19 6.67
CA TYR A 249 9.47 1.29 5.56
C TYR A 249 10.77 0.52 5.29
N HIS A 250 10.69 -0.81 5.13
CA HIS A 250 11.89 -1.61 4.87
C HIS A 250 12.62 -1.22 3.58
N SER A 251 13.95 -1.21 3.60
CA SER A 251 14.68 -1.40 2.34
C SER A 251 14.50 -2.83 1.83
N PHE A 252 14.78 -3.05 0.55
CA PHE A 252 14.69 -4.37 -0.06
C PHE A 252 15.58 -5.40 0.67
N GLU A 253 16.83 -5.05 0.96
CA GLU A 253 17.80 -5.92 1.60
C GLU A 253 17.40 -6.24 3.04
N THR A 254 17.09 -5.21 3.83
CA THR A 254 16.76 -5.34 5.26
C THR A 254 15.47 -6.14 5.46
N GLY A 255 14.43 -5.84 4.67
CA GLY A 255 13.15 -6.54 4.74
C GLY A 255 13.29 -8.03 4.40
N ASN A 256 14.02 -8.36 3.33
CA ASN A 256 14.26 -9.76 2.96
C ASN A 256 15.00 -10.53 4.05
N ALA A 257 16.01 -9.92 4.65
CA ALA A 257 16.79 -10.54 5.72
C ALA A 257 15.96 -10.77 7.00
N LEU A 258 15.23 -9.74 7.45
CA LEU A 258 14.40 -9.84 8.65
C LEU A 258 13.28 -10.86 8.48
N LYS A 259 12.67 -10.93 7.30
CA LYS A 259 11.59 -11.87 6.99
C LYS A 259 12.05 -13.25 6.50
N ASN A 260 13.37 -13.46 6.39
CA ASN A 260 13.98 -14.70 5.88
C ASN A 260 13.47 -15.09 4.48
N LEU A 261 13.32 -14.11 3.59
CA LEU A 261 12.88 -14.33 2.20
C LEU A 261 14.07 -14.76 1.33
N ARG A 262 14.07 -16.04 0.95
CA ARG A 262 15.15 -16.63 0.14
C ARG A 262 14.75 -16.88 -1.31
N TRP A 263 13.60 -17.52 -1.51
CA TRP A 263 13.19 -18.07 -2.81
C TRP A 263 12.30 -17.16 -3.64
N SER A 264 11.43 -16.38 -2.97
CA SER A 264 10.55 -15.42 -3.59
C SER A 264 10.73 -14.09 -2.89
N LYS A 265 11.31 -13.13 -3.62
CA LYS A 265 11.54 -11.77 -3.15
C LYS A 265 10.50 -10.85 -3.78
N PRO A 266 10.04 -9.81 -3.08
CA PRO A 266 9.10 -8.87 -3.66
C PRO A 266 9.76 -8.07 -4.81
N PRO A 267 8.99 -7.38 -5.66
CA PRO A 267 9.54 -6.45 -6.64
C PRO A 267 10.42 -5.38 -5.96
N ARG A 268 11.67 -5.24 -6.40
CA ARG A 268 12.63 -4.30 -5.81
C ARG A 268 12.13 -2.85 -5.85
N SER A 269 11.45 -2.45 -6.92
CA SER A 269 10.90 -1.08 -7.09
C SER A 269 9.94 -0.66 -5.97
N LEU A 270 9.14 -1.59 -5.42
CA LEU A 270 8.25 -1.32 -4.28
C LEU A 270 9.02 -0.96 -2.99
N TYR A 271 10.29 -1.33 -2.91
CA TYR A 271 11.16 -1.15 -1.75
C TYR A 271 12.33 -0.20 -2.04
N SER A 272 12.30 0.51 -3.18
CA SER A 272 13.34 1.47 -3.54
C SER A 272 12.79 2.74 -4.18
N GLU A 273 11.90 2.62 -5.16
CA GLU A 273 11.35 3.75 -5.90
C GLU A 273 10.12 4.33 -5.20
N LEU A 274 9.23 3.47 -4.72
CA LEU A 274 7.97 3.90 -4.11
C LEU A 274 8.20 4.75 -2.83
N PRO A 275 9.04 4.35 -1.85
CA PRO A 275 9.31 5.21 -0.68
C PRO A 275 9.96 6.55 -1.06
N ARG A 276 10.89 6.55 -2.03
CA ARG A 276 11.52 7.80 -2.51
C ARG A 276 10.51 8.72 -3.19
N LYS A 277 9.57 8.16 -3.95
CA LYS A 277 8.48 8.90 -4.59
C LYS A 277 7.60 9.63 -3.56
N PHE A 278 7.51 9.09 -2.36
CA PHE A 278 6.80 9.64 -1.20
C PHE A 278 7.71 10.45 -0.26
N CYS A 279 8.92 10.80 -0.69
CA CYS A 279 9.86 11.62 0.09
C CYS A 279 10.32 11.01 1.42
N PHE A 280 10.30 9.68 1.55
CA PHE A 280 10.97 9.05 2.68
C PHE A 280 12.48 9.29 2.62
N ALA A 281 13.07 9.63 3.76
CA ALA A 281 14.52 9.72 3.93
C ALA A 281 15.11 8.33 4.21
N THR A 282 16.32 8.04 3.73
CA THR A 282 17.01 6.81 4.11
C THR A 282 17.64 6.95 5.49
N THR A 283 17.56 5.91 6.32
CA THR A 283 18.20 5.86 7.64
C THR A 283 18.81 4.49 7.91
N THR A 284 19.88 4.45 8.70
CA THR A 284 20.45 3.22 9.27
C THR A 284 19.94 2.92 10.67
N GLU A 285 19.15 3.83 11.25
CA GLU A 285 18.53 3.64 12.55
C GLU A 285 17.32 2.73 12.42
N ALA A 286 17.34 1.62 13.15
CA ALA A 286 16.22 0.69 13.19
C ALA A 286 15.06 1.27 14.02
N PRO A 287 13.79 0.93 13.71
CA PRO A 287 12.69 1.16 14.63
C PRO A 287 13.03 0.64 16.02
N GLN A 288 12.75 1.43 17.06
CA GLN A 288 13.16 1.12 18.42
C GLN A 288 12.59 -0.22 18.89
N PHE A 289 11.36 -0.54 18.52
CA PHE A 289 10.72 -1.81 18.87
C PHE A 289 11.37 -3.03 18.20
N LEU A 290 12.00 -2.88 17.02
CA LEU A 290 12.80 -3.94 16.41
C LEU A 290 14.17 -4.06 17.08
N ALA A 291 14.80 -2.93 17.39
CA ALA A 291 16.11 -2.90 18.05
C ALA A 291 16.08 -3.52 19.47
N LYS A 292 14.96 -3.35 20.18
CA LYS A 292 14.71 -3.95 21.50
C LYS A 292 14.32 -5.43 21.42
N ASN A 293 13.81 -5.92 20.29
CA ASN A 293 13.41 -7.31 20.14
C ASN A 293 14.62 -8.23 19.93
N ASN A 294 14.87 -9.15 20.88
CA ASN A 294 16.03 -10.05 20.84
C ASN A 294 16.18 -10.86 19.55
N LYS A 295 15.08 -11.35 18.95
CA LYS A 295 15.15 -12.15 17.72
C LYS A 295 15.44 -11.27 16.50
N ALA A 296 14.79 -10.12 16.39
CA ALA A 296 15.07 -9.16 15.31
C ALA A 296 16.50 -8.62 15.42
N LYS A 297 16.92 -8.19 16.61
CA LYS A 297 18.29 -7.73 16.91
C LYS A 297 19.36 -8.73 16.48
N ARG A 298 19.17 -10.02 16.75
CA ARG A 298 20.10 -11.09 16.31
C ARG A 298 20.19 -11.20 14.79
N LYS A 299 19.10 -10.96 14.05
CA LYS A 299 19.12 -10.95 12.57
C LYS A 299 19.80 -9.70 12.04
N LEU A 300 19.53 -8.53 12.61
CA LEU A 300 20.14 -7.26 12.22
C LEU A 300 21.66 -7.30 12.37
N LYS A 301 22.18 -7.90 13.45
CA LYS A 301 23.63 -8.08 13.67
C LYS A 301 24.34 -8.92 12.61
N LYS A 302 23.61 -9.70 11.80
CA LYS A 302 24.18 -10.53 10.73
C LYS A 302 24.24 -9.80 9.39
N LEU A 303 23.76 -8.56 9.32
CA LEU A 303 23.76 -7.76 8.11
C LEU A 303 24.89 -6.75 8.19
N ASP A 304 25.71 -6.70 7.14
CA ASP A 304 26.80 -5.73 7.03
C ASP A 304 26.28 -4.29 7.02
N LYS A 305 25.09 -4.08 6.42
CA LYS A 305 24.42 -2.79 6.38
C LYS A 305 22.91 -2.96 6.51
N CYS A 306 22.35 -2.40 7.58
CA CYS A 306 20.91 -2.25 7.73
C CYS A 306 20.50 -0.86 7.22
N CYS A 307 19.37 -0.81 6.52
CA CYS A 307 18.80 0.42 5.98
C CYS A 307 17.28 0.37 5.99
N TRP A 308 16.66 1.48 6.31
CA TRP A 308 15.23 1.73 6.24
C TRP A 308 14.97 3.05 5.52
N PHE A 309 13.72 3.21 5.13
CA PHE A 309 13.14 4.49 4.78
C PHE A 309 12.36 5.00 6.00
N HIS A 310 12.51 6.27 6.33
CA HIS A 310 11.88 6.91 7.48
C HIS A 310 11.18 8.20 7.05
N MET A 311 10.01 8.43 7.65
CA MET A 311 9.24 9.65 7.53
C MET A 311 8.71 10.01 8.92
N ALA A 312 9.04 11.22 9.37
CA ALA A 312 8.41 11.82 10.53
C ALA A 312 7.38 12.84 10.04
N ALA A 313 6.16 12.76 10.58
CA ALA A 313 5.19 13.84 10.46
C ALA A 313 5.49 14.98 11.43
#